data_AF-A0A564Q1T5-F1
#
_entry.id   AF-A0A564Q1T5-F1
#
_cell.length_a   1.000
_cell.length_b   1.000
_cell.length_c   1.000
_cell.angle_alpha   90.00
_cell.angle_beta   90.00
_cell.angle_gamma   90.00
#
_symmetry.space_group_name_H-M   'P 1'
#
loop_
_entity.id
_entity.type
_entity.pdbx_description
1 polymer ?
#
loop_
_entity_poly.entity_id
_entity_poly.type
_entity_poly.pdbx_seq_one_letter_code
_entity_poly.pdbx_strand_id
1 'polypeptide(L)'
;MYEAQRIPVLKIDENLITSIQIELSDRMVVQLQKDILEKIKKTGAKGLLIDVSSLDIIDSFIARSVINIARTSKYLDAATVVTGISPEIALTLLQMGF
;
A
#
# COMPACT_ATOMS: atom_id res chain seq x y z
N MET A 1 24.67 -9.92 6.27
CA MET A 1 23.77 -8.77 6.49
C MET A 1 22.52 -9.02 5.68
N TYR A 2 21.35 -9.22 6.29
CA TYR A 2 20.11 -9.33 5.52
C TYR A 2 19.82 -7.95 4.93
N GLU A 3 19.74 -7.83 3.60
CA GLU A 3 19.20 -6.63 2.97
C GLU A 3 17.80 -6.40 3.53
N ALA A 4 17.53 -5.18 4.01
CA ALA A 4 16.17 -4.82 4.39
C ALA A 4 15.30 -4.93 3.15
N GLN A 5 14.41 -5.92 3.11
CA GLN A 5 13.54 -6.18 1.97
C GLN A 5 12.60 -4.98 1.81
N ARG A 6 12.94 -4.11 0.85
CA ARG A 6 12.20 -2.87 0.58
C ARG A 6 11.19 -3.14 -0.51
N ILE A 7 9.95 -2.72 -0.28
CA ILE A 7 8.88 -2.82 -1.27
C ILE A 7 9.10 -1.72 -2.32
N PRO A 8 9.30 -2.06 -3.61
CA PRO A 8 9.53 -1.06 -4.64
C PRO A 8 8.28 -0.21 -4.92
N VAL A 9 8.48 1.11 -4.97
CA VAL A 9 7.46 2.05 -5.47
C VAL A 9 7.91 2.57 -6.83
N LEU A 10 7.23 2.18 -7.88
CA LEU A 10 7.53 2.58 -9.27
C LEU A 10 6.70 3.81 -9.65
N LYS A 11 7.20 4.63 -10.58
CA LYS A 11 6.42 5.71 -11.20
C LYS A 11 6.19 5.37 -12.66
N ILE A 12 4.92 5.37 -13.08
CA ILE A 12 4.52 5.25 -14.47
C ILE A 12 3.59 6.43 -14.76
N ASP A 13 4.02 7.30 -15.65
CA ASP A 13 3.33 8.55 -15.96
C ASP A 13 2.99 9.35 -14.67
N GLU A 14 1.76 9.79 -14.47
CA GLU A 14 1.32 10.51 -13.25
C GLU A 14 1.01 9.58 -12.07
N ASN A 15 1.29 8.27 -12.17
CA ASN A 15 0.88 7.27 -11.19
C ASN A 15 2.08 6.63 -10.49
N LEU A 16 1.91 6.34 -9.20
CA LEU A 16 2.77 5.42 -8.46
C LEU A 16 2.15 4.03 -8.43
N ILE A 17 3.00 3.01 -8.53
CA ILE A 17 2.58 1.61 -8.48
C ILE A 17 3.47 0.89 -7.48
N THR A 18 2.86 0.13 -6.58
CA THR A 18 3.55 -0.73 -5.63
C THR A 18 2.80 -2.05 -5.52
N SER A 19 3.54 -3.15 -5.39
CA SER A 19 2.97 -4.48 -5.16
C SER A 19 3.55 -5.05 -3.88
N ILE A 20 2.68 -5.49 -2.97
CA ILE A 20 3.05 -6.10 -1.70
C ILE A 20 3.12 -7.62 -1.93
N GLN A 21 4.34 -8.13 -2.08
CA GLN A 21 4.60 -9.53 -2.45
C GLN A 21 5.03 -10.42 -1.29
N ILE A 22 5.19 -9.83 -0.10
CA ILE A 22 5.67 -10.51 1.09
C ILE A 22 4.88 -10.06 2.31
N GLU A 23 4.99 -10.86 3.36
CA GLU A 23 4.41 -10.54 4.66
C GLU A 23 4.94 -9.20 5.17
N LEU A 24 4.00 -8.32 5.49
CA LEU A 24 4.28 -6.96 5.94
C LEU A 24 4.50 -6.93 7.44
N SER A 25 5.77 -6.81 7.86
CA SER A 25 6.05 -6.42 9.25
C SER A 25 5.68 -4.96 9.50
N ASP A 26 5.43 -4.59 10.76
CA ASP A 26 5.15 -3.22 11.19
C ASP A 26 6.17 -2.20 10.66
N ARG A 27 7.45 -2.56 10.68
CA ARG A 27 8.53 -1.70 10.21
C ARG A 27 8.47 -1.50 8.69
N MET A 28 8.13 -2.54 7.95
CA MET A 28 8.01 -2.47 6.49
C MET A 28 6.83 -1.62 6.07
N VAL A 29 5.71 -1.70 6.80
CA VAL A 29 4.55 -0.83 6.59
C VAL A 29 4.93 0.64 6.76
N VAL A 30 5.56 0.98 7.89
CA VAL A 30 5.93 2.38 8.18
C VAL A 30 6.90 2.89 7.12
N GLN A 31 7.85 2.05 6.70
CA GLN A 31 8.79 2.40 5.65
C GLN A 31 8.10 2.58 4.30
N LEU A 32 7.20 1.67 3.91
CA LEU A 32 6.44 1.77 2.66
C LEU A 32 5.58 3.03 2.63
N GLN A 33 4.88 3.34 3.73
CA GLN A 33 4.12 4.58 3.84
C GLN A 33 5.01 5.80 3.64
N LYS A 34 6.16 5.86 4.30
CA LYS A 34 7.11 6.97 4.13
C LYS A 34 7.60 7.07 2.69
N ASP A 35 7.99 5.96 2.09
CA ASP A 35 8.48 5.89 0.72
C ASP A 35 7.43 6.39 -0.29
N ILE A 36 6.18 5.98 -0.14
CA ILE A 36 5.06 6.43 -0.97
C ILE A 36 4.85 7.94 -0.82
N LEU A 37 4.72 8.44 0.41
CA LEU A 37 4.42 9.86 0.64
C LEU A 37 5.56 10.77 0.17
N GLU A 38 6.82 10.37 0.40
CA GLU A 38 7.99 11.09 -0.12
C GLU A 38 8.00 11.09 -1.65
N LYS A 39 7.62 9.97 -2.29
CA LYS A 39 7.60 9.86 -3.74
C LYS A 39 6.45 10.64 -4.37
N ILE A 40 5.27 10.67 -3.76
CA ILE A 40 4.16 11.55 -4.18
C ILE A 40 4.63 13.01 -4.13
N LYS A 41 5.17 13.44 -2.99
CA LYS A 41 5.69 14.81 -2.81
C LYS A 41 6.76 15.16 -3.83
N LYS A 42 7.71 14.26 -4.10
CA LYS A 42 8.82 14.50 -5.02
C LYS A 42 8.38 14.54 -6.49
N THR A 43 7.38 13.74 -6.86
CA THR A 43 7.05 13.49 -8.27
C THR A 43 5.75 14.15 -8.74
N GLY A 44 4.93 14.66 -7.82
CA GLY A 44 3.62 15.23 -8.12
C GLY A 44 2.59 14.20 -8.58
N ALA A 45 2.82 12.90 -8.28
CA ALA A 45 1.94 11.83 -8.73
C ALA A 45 0.49 12.04 -8.26
N LYS A 46 -0.45 11.84 -9.18
CA LYS A 46 -1.90 12.01 -9.00
C LYS A 46 -2.64 10.71 -8.72
N GLY A 47 -1.99 9.58 -8.97
CA GLY A 47 -2.52 8.25 -8.68
C GLY A 47 -1.56 7.39 -7.88
N LEU A 48 -2.12 6.49 -7.08
CA LEU A 48 -1.41 5.41 -6.41
C LEU A 48 -2.18 4.10 -6.60
N LEU A 49 -1.51 3.09 -7.14
CA LEU A 49 -2.01 1.73 -7.22
C LEU A 49 -1.25 0.85 -6.23
N ILE A 50 -1.97 0.22 -5.31
CA ILE A 50 -1.43 -0.74 -4.33
C ILE A 50 -1.97 -2.11 -4.69
N ASP A 51 -1.11 -2.98 -5.20
CA ASP A 51 -1.46 -4.36 -5.48
C ASP A 51 -1.17 -5.26 -4.27
N VAL A 52 -2.19 -6.00 -3.84
CA VAL A 52 -2.12 -6.97 -2.73
C VAL A 52 -2.40 -8.41 -3.20
N SER A 53 -2.35 -8.67 -4.51
CA SER A 53 -2.66 -9.97 -5.11
C SER A 53 -1.85 -11.15 -4.58
N SER A 54 -0.66 -10.90 -4.03
CA SER A 54 0.24 -11.92 -3.48
C SER A 54 0.05 -12.15 -1.97
N LEU A 55 -0.90 -11.47 -1.33
CA LEU A 55 -1.24 -11.72 0.06
C LEU A 55 -2.34 -12.78 0.13
N ASP A 56 -2.07 -13.89 0.83
CA ASP A 56 -3.07 -14.95 1.05
C ASP A 56 -4.05 -14.60 2.18
N ILE A 57 -3.55 -13.90 3.20
CA ILE A 57 -4.31 -13.51 4.40
C ILE A 57 -3.92 -12.08 4.75
N ILE A 58 -4.93 -11.26 5.06
CA ILE A 58 -4.72 -9.94 5.66
C ILE A 58 -5.13 -10.01 7.13
N ASP A 59 -4.25 -9.56 8.01
CA ASP A 59 -4.60 -9.38 9.42
C ASP A 59 -5.14 -7.96 9.67
N SER A 60 -5.46 -7.69 10.92
CA SER A 60 -5.98 -6.38 11.29
C SER A 60 -4.99 -5.23 11.09
N PHE A 61 -3.71 -5.51 11.27
CA PHE A 61 -2.68 -4.50 11.20
C PHE A 61 -2.38 -4.11 9.76
N ILE A 62 -2.20 -5.08 8.87
CA ILE A 62 -1.94 -4.88 7.44
C ILE A 62 -3.12 -4.17 6.78
N ALA A 63 -4.36 -4.63 7.07
CA ALA A 63 -5.57 -3.99 6.56
C ALA A 63 -5.63 -2.50 6.92
N ARG A 64 -5.49 -2.19 8.21
CA ARG A 64 -5.46 -0.80 8.70
C ARG A 64 -4.34 0.01 8.06
N SER A 65 -3.19 -0.60 7.87
CA SER A 65 -2.00 0.03 7.31
C SER A 65 -2.16 0.40 5.84
N VAL A 66 -2.64 -0.54 5.00
CA VAL A 66 -2.91 -0.29 3.58
C VAL A 66 -3.97 0.80 3.42
N ILE A 67 -5.05 0.74 4.22
CA ILE A 67 -6.10 1.78 4.21
C ILE A 67 -5.55 3.13 4.67
N ASN A 68 -4.68 3.17 5.68
CA ASN A 68 -4.05 4.41 6.12
C ASN A 68 -3.13 5.01 5.05
N ILE A 69 -2.37 4.17 4.33
CA ILE A 69 -1.56 4.61 3.19
C ILE A 69 -2.46 5.22 2.12
N ALA A 70 -3.55 4.55 1.75
CA ALA A 70 -4.50 5.05 0.76
C ALA A 70 -5.15 6.37 1.17
N ARG A 71 -5.60 6.48 2.43
CA ARG A 71 -6.19 7.72 2.97
C ARG A 71 -5.18 8.87 3.01
N THR A 72 -3.95 8.60 3.45
CA THR A 72 -2.93 9.65 3.57
C THR A 72 -2.45 10.12 2.20
N SER A 73 -2.35 9.22 1.23
CA SER A 73 -2.00 9.56 -0.15
C SER A 73 -3.04 10.48 -0.79
N LYS A 74 -4.33 10.28 -0.49
CA LYS A 74 -5.40 11.18 -0.92
C LYS A 74 -5.24 12.61 -0.40
N TYR A 75 -4.74 12.80 0.83
CA TYR A 75 -4.45 14.15 1.35
C TYR A 75 -3.31 14.86 0.61
N LEU A 76 -2.49 14.11 -0.13
CA LEU A 76 -1.45 14.63 -1.02
C LEU A 76 -1.92 14.72 -2.48
N ASP A 77 -3.23 14.72 -2.73
CA ASP A 77 -3.84 14.79 -4.07
C ASP A 77 -3.49 13.57 -4.96
N ALA A 78 -3.18 12.43 -4.34
CA ALA A 78 -2.98 11.15 -5.02
C ALA A 78 -4.19 10.23 -4.80
N ALA A 79 -5.04 10.09 -5.81
CA ALA A 79 -6.15 9.15 -5.80
C ALA A 79 -5.61 7.71 -5.69
N THR A 80 -6.08 6.95 -4.70
CA THR A 80 -5.54 5.61 -4.43
C THR A 80 -6.52 4.51 -4.78
N VAL A 81 -6.05 3.47 -5.47
CA VAL A 81 -6.77 2.23 -5.77
C VAL A 81 -6.00 1.05 -5.17
N VAL A 82 -6.72 0.16 -4.49
CA VAL A 82 -6.18 -1.12 -4.01
C VAL A 82 -6.69 -2.23 -4.92
N THR A 83 -5.79 -3.06 -5.46
CA THR A 83 -6.10 -4.15 -6.40
C THR A 83 -5.66 -5.50 -5.82
N GLY A 84 -6.18 -6.60 -6.40
CA GLY A 84 -5.78 -7.94 -5.98
C GLY A 84 -6.41 -8.40 -4.66
N ILE A 85 -7.48 -7.75 -4.22
CA ILE A 85 -8.25 -8.17 -3.04
C ILE A 85 -9.00 -9.46 -3.38
N SER A 86 -8.65 -10.56 -2.72
CA SER A 86 -9.42 -11.80 -2.79
C SER A 86 -10.76 -11.68 -2.03
N PRO A 87 -11.76 -12.53 -2.31
CA PRO A 87 -13.02 -12.54 -1.57
C PRO A 87 -12.85 -12.69 -0.04
N GLU A 88 -11.90 -13.50 0.40
CA GLU A 88 -11.58 -13.74 1.82
C GLU A 88 -11.01 -12.48 2.49
N ILE A 89 -10.11 -11.77 1.78
CA ILE A 89 -9.58 -10.49 2.21
C ILE A 89 -10.70 -9.44 2.25
N ALA A 90 -11.56 -9.38 1.23
CA ALA A 90 -12.68 -8.44 1.19
C ALA A 90 -13.64 -8.64 2.38
N LEU A 91 -13.98 -9.89 2.70
CA LEU A 91 -14.81 -10.22 3.87
C LEU A 91 -14.14 -9.79 5.18
N THR A 92 -12.84 -10.03 5.31
CA THR A 92 -12.05 -9.62 6.47
C THR A 92 -12.06 -8.09 6.63
N LEU A 93 -11.82 -7.35 5.55
CA LEU A 93 -11.89 -5.88 5.54
C LEU A 93 -13.27 -5.37 5.95
N LEU A 94 -14.34 -6.01 5.47
CA LEU A 94 -15.72 -5.68 5.82
C LEU A 94 -16.01 -5.93 7.31
N GLN A 95 -15.58 -7.07 7.85
CA GLN A 95 -15.73 -7.39 9.28
C GLN A 95 -14.99 -6.40 10.18
N MET A 96 -13.92 -5.80 9.66
CA MET A 96 -13.14 -4.77 10.33
C MET A 96 -13.70 -3.35 10.22
N GLY A 97 -14.75 -3.15 9.40
CA GLY A 97 -15.39 -1.85 9.21
C GLY A 97 -14.61 -0.89 8.31
N PHE A 98 -13.90 -1.41 7.30
CA PHE A 98 -13.28 -0.61 6.24
C PHE A 98 -14.20 -0.41 5.03
#